data_AF-A0A8C5EI52-F1
#
_entry.id   AF-A0A8C5EI52-F1
#
_cell.length_a   1.000
_cell.length_b   1.000
_cell.length_c   1.000
_cell.angle_alpha   90.00
_cell.angle_beta   90.00
_cell.angle_gamma   90.00
#
_symmetry.space_group_name_H-M   'P 1'
#
loop_
_entity.id
_entity.type
_entity.pdbx_description
1 polymer ?
#
loop_
_entity_poly.entity_id
_entity_poly.type
_entity_poly.pdbx_seq_one_letter_code
_entity_poly.pdbx_strand_id
1 'polypeptide(L)'
;YFINECEIQCLSAEVESLGRAPVASARLLELKEENSRLKYRINVLKRSLQEDDVSNDAMTNIVVALQHVFATAITSAFPDLSRPPLAVSPNQQARFGDYQCNSAMAIAQMMKAKGMKTNPREIAEQIVRHLPHNQLIHNTEISGPGFINVFLKKSFVTRAVSSLLMNGVRPPTLRRRKKVVVDFSSPNIAKEMHVGHLRSTIIGESLCRLFEFLGYDVVRLNHVGDWGTQFGMLIAHLQDQFPDYLSVSPPIADLQAFYKESKKRFDEDEDFKKRAYSCVVRLQSKEPNFIRAWTLICDVSRKGDGPLRAEPVCANLLNEGVLVTFATYLQSLVKVFVPLELFDLLPHFRLQT
;
A
#
# COMPACT_ATOMS: atom_id res chain seq x y z
N TYR A 1 84.94 -17.37 8.59
CA TYR A 1 84.58 -16.20 9.41
C TYR A 1 84.09 -15.04 8.56
N PHE A 2 84.86 -14.51 7.60
CA PHE A 2 84.42 -13.36 6.77
C PHE A 2 83.21 -13.63 5.84
N ILE A 3 83.05 -14.86 5.33
CA ILE A 3 81.94 -15.21 4.41
C ILE A 3 80.59 -15.27 5.14
N ASN A 4 80.58 -15.77 6.39
CA ASN A 4 79.35 -15.90 7.17
C ASN A 4 78.84 -14.55 7.71
N GLU A 5 79.70 -13.55 7.93
CA GLU A 5 79.26 -12.22 8.36
C GLU A 5 78.54 -11.45 7.25
N CYS A 6 79.02 -11.54 6.00
CA CYS A 6 78.32 -10.95 4.85
C CYS A 6 76.95 -11.61 4.63
N GLU A 7 76.87 -12.94 4.79
CA GLU A 7 75.62 -13.68 4.61
C GLU A 7 74.60 -13.33 5.69
N ILE A 8 75.03 -13.18 6.95
CA ILE A 8 74.19 -12.73 8.06
C ILE A 8 73.73 -11.27 7.84
N GLN A 9 74.59 -10.39 7.34
CA GLN A 9 74.21 -9.00 7.04
C GLN A 9 73.21 -8.90 5.87
N CYS A 10 73.40 -9.69 4.81
CA CYS A 10 72.46 -9.74 3.69
C CYS A 10 71.09 -10.29 4.12
N LEU A 11 71.07 -11.38 4.88
CA LEU A 11 69.82 -11.96 5.40
C LEU A 11 69.12 -11.02 6.39
N SER A 12 69.87 -10.31 7.23
CA SER A 12 69.29 -9.33 8.17
C SER A 12 68.69 -8.12 7.43
N ALA A 13 69.35 -7.65 6.36
CA ALA A 13 68.84 -6.59 5.50
C ALA A 13 67.60 -7.03 4.70
N GLU A 14 67.54 -8.28 4.27
CA GLU A 14 66.39 -8.87 3.58
C GLU A 14 65.19 -9.06 4.52
N VAL A 15 65.42 -9.48 5.78
CA VAL A 15 64.38 -9.56 6.82
C VAL A 15 63.87 -8.16 7.21
N GLU A 16 64.75 -7.15 7.31
CA GLU A 16 64.30 -5.76 7.51
C GLU A 16 63.51 -5.22 6.31
N SER A 17 63.90 -5.57 5.09
CA SER A 17 63.18 -5.22 3.86
C SER A 17 61.78 -5.87 3.81
N LEU A 18 61.68 -7.15 4.16
CA LEU A 18 60.43 -7.91 4.23
C LEU A 18 59.53 -7.46 5.41
N GLY A 19 60.14 -7.05 6.53
CA GLY A 19 59.44 -6.46 7.68
C GLY A 19 58.98 -5.01 7.44
N ARG A 20 59.63 -4.31 6.52
CA ARG A 20 59.22 -3.01 5.97
C ARG A 20 58.34 -3.17 4.73
N ALA A 21 57.47 -4.18 4.67
CA ALA A 21 56.34 -4.12 3.76
C ALA A 21 55.55 -2.84 4.08
N PRO A 22 55.57 -1.80 3.23
CA PRO A 22 54.65 -0.71 3.41
C PRO A 22 53.27 -1.26 3.04
N VAL A 23 52.22 -0.60 3.50
CA VAL A 23 50.83 -0.84 3.04
C VAL A 23 50.11 -1.94 3.85
N ALA A 24 49.95 -1.71 5.16
CA ALA A 24 48.56 -1.73 5.66
C ALA A 24 47.82 -0.76 4.74
N SER A 25 47.10 -1.29 3.75
CA SER A 25 46.64 -0.47 2.63
C SER A 25 45.92 0.76 3.13
N ALA A 26 46.13 1.92 2.48
CA ALA A 26 45.33 3.11 2.78
C ALA A 26 43.84 2.74 2.90
N ARG A 27 43.42 1.77 2.07
CA ARG A 27 42.14 1.08 2.15
C ARG A 27 41.83 0.38 3.48
N LEU A 28 42.75 -0.36 4.09
CA LEU A 28 42.56 -0.96 5.43
C LEU A 28 42.39 0.11 6.53
N LEU A 29 43.12 1.22 6.43
CA LEU A 29 43.04 2.33 7.38
C LEU A 29 41.70 3.07 7.25
N GLU A 30 41.29 3.37 6.02
CA GLU A 30 39.95 3.86 5.68
C GLU A 30 38.85 2.94 6.23
N LEU A 31 38.95 1.62 5.99
CA LEU A 31 37.96 0.65 6.46
C LEU A 31 37.88 0.59 7.99
N LYS A 32 39.00 0.75 8.71
CA LYS A 32 39.02 0.81 10.18
C LYS A 32 38.36 2.08 10.71
N GLU A 33 38.60 3.21 10.05
CA GLU A 33 37.99 4.49 10.40
C GLU A 33 36.48 4.48 10.11
N GLU A 34 36.07 3.95 8.95
CA GLU A 34 34.67 3.76 8.59
C GLU A 34 33.96 2.82 9.57
N ASN A 35 34.58 1.71 9.95
CA ASN A 35 34.03 0.77 10.93
C ASN A 35 33.84 1.45 12.31
N SER A 36 34.80 2.27 12.74
CA SER A 36 34.71 3.04 13.99
C SER A 36 33.57 4.06 13.93
N ARG A 37 33.43 4.77 12.80
CA ARG A 37 32.34 5.73 12.55
C ARG A 37 30.97 5.04 12.53
N LEU A 38 30.85 3.87 11.91
CA LEU A 38 29.63 3.07 11.87
C LEU A 38 29.26 2.56 13.27
N LYS A 39 30.21 2.05 14.04
CA LYS A 39 29.98 1.63 15.43
C LYS A 39 29.47 2.78 16.31
N TYR A 40 30.07 3.96 16.18
CA TYR A 40 29.59 5.16 16.87
C TYR A 40 28.14 5.49 16.47
N ARG A 41 27.83 5.49 15.17
CA ARG A 41 26.48 5.77 14.68
C ARG A 41 25.44 4.75 15.15
N ILE A 42 25.81 3.46 15.22
CA ILE A 42 24.96 2.41 15.80
C ILE A 42 24.67 2.71 17.28
N ASN A 43 25.65 3.14 18.06
CA ASN A 43 25.44 3.49 19.47
C ASN A 43 24.52 4.70 19.66
N VAL A 44 24.68 5.75 18.84
CA VAL A 44 23.79 6.91 18.85
C VAL A 44 22.34 6.50 18.51
N LEU A 45 22.17 5.67 17.49
CA LEU A 45 20.85 5.16 17.10
C LEU A 45 20.23 4.28 18.20
N LYS A 46 21.01 3.42 18.87
CA LYS A 46 20.54 2.61 19.99
C LYS A 46 20.05 3.46 21.15
N ARG A 47 20.77 4.54 21.48
CA ARG A 47 20.37 5.48 22.53
C ARG A 47 19.07 6.21 22.16
N SER A 48 18.97 6.68 20.91
CA SER A 48 17.75 7.34 20.41
C SER A 48 16.54 6.41 20.47
N LEU A 49 16.71 5.13 20.12
CA LEU A 49 15.64 4.12 20.20
C LEU A 49 15.20 3.86 21.64
N GLN A 50 16.11 3.91 22.62
CA GLN A 50 15.76 3.78 24.04
C GLN A 50 14.99 4.98 24.57
N GLU A 51 15.28 6.18 24.07
CA GLU A 51 14.59 7.42 24.44
C GLU A 51 13.16 7.47 23.82
N ASP A 52 12.98 7.00 22.58
CA ASP A 52 11.67 6.92 21.90
C ASP A 52 10.69 5.93 22.56
N ASP A 53 11.18 4.81 23.09
CA ASP A 53 10.37 3.74 23.71
C ASP A 53 9.62 4.20 24.98
N VAL A 54 10.05 5.31 25.58
CA VAL A 54 9.47 5.89 26.81
C VAL A 54 8.27 6.80 26.51
N SER A 55 8.09 7.27 25.28
CA SER A 55 7.10 8.32 24.93
C SER A 55 5.88 7.85 24.13
N ASN A 56 5.78 6.56 23.81
CA ASN A 56 4.85 6.10 22.78
C ASN A 56 3.48 5.69 23.38
N ASP A 57 2.52 6.62 23.38
CA ASP A 57 1.12 6.40 23.80
C ASP A 57 0.28 5.58 22.80
N ALA A 58 0.88 5.08 21.72
CA ALA A 58 0.20 4.31 20.69
C ALA A 58 0.09 2.82 21.02
N MET A 59 -0.94 2.14 20.51
CA MET A 59 -1.04 0.68 20.64
C MET A 59 0.08 -0.02 19.89
N THR A 60 0.59 -1.12 20.46
CA THR A 60 1.63 -1.94 19.85
C THR A 60 1.03 -3.09 19.03
N ASN A 61 1.50 -3.28 17.80
CA ASN A 61 1.23 -4.51 17.07
C ASN A 61 2.09 -5.65 17.65
N ILE A 62 1.48 -6.50 18.47
CA ILE A 62 2.17 -7.57 19.21
C ILE A 62 2.85 -8.56 18.25
N VAL A 63 2.23 -8.89 17.11
CA VAL A 63 2.83 -9.80 16.12
C VAL A 63 4.13 -9.21 15.57
N VAL A 64 4.12 -7.94 15.17
CA VAL A 64 5.31 -7.26 14.65
C VAL A 64 6.40 -7.14 15.73
N ALA A 65 6.01 -6.86 16.97
CA ALA A 65 6.95 -6.79 18.09
C ALA A 65 7.61 -8.15 18.38
N LEU A 66 6.83 -9.23 18.40
CA LEU A 66 7.34 -10.60 18.52
C LEU A 66 8.22 -10.99 17.33
N GLN A 67 7.83 -10.63 16.12
CA GLN A 67 8.63 -10.79 14.92
C GLN A 67 10.02 -10.14 15.09
N HIS A 68 10.09 -8.92 15.61
CA HIS A 68 11.37 -8.24 15.86
C HIS A 68 12.25 -8.99 16.89
N VAL A 69 11.64 -9.47 17.98
CA VAL A 69 12.33 -10.28 19.00
C VAL A 69 12.87 -11.58 18.40
N PHE A 70 12.04 -12.32 17.66
CA PHE A 70 12.45 -13.57 17.02
C PHE A 70 13.46 -13.36 15.90
N ALA A 71 13.35 -12.28 15.12
CA ALA A 71 14.34 -11.96 14.09
C ALA A 71 15.73 -11.76 14.71
N THR A 72 15.80 -11.03 15.83
CA THR A 72 17.05 -10.83 16.58
C THR A 72 17.62 -12.17 17.09
N ALA A 73 16.76 -13.01 17.67
CA ALA A 73 17.16 -14.32 18.18
C ALA A 73 17.65 -15.25 17.05
N ILE A 74 16.94 -15.30 15.93
CA ILE A 74 17.30 -16.13 14.76
C ILE A 74 18.61 -15.65 14.14
N THR A 75 18.80 -14.34 13.95
CA THR A 75 20.06 -13.79 13.41
C THR A 75 21.23 -14.08 14.35
N SER A 76 21.02 -14.07 15.66
CA SER A 76 22.06 -14.44 16.62
C SER A 76 22.38 -15.94 16.60
N ALA A 77 21.37 -16.80 16.46
CA ALA A 77 21.55 -18.25 16.44
C ALA A 77 22.13 -18.75 15.10
N PHE A 78 21.81 -18.08 13.99
CA PHE A 78 22.17 -18.49 12.64
C PHE A 78 22.63 -17.29 11.79
N PRO A 79 23.85 -16.76 12.03
CA PRO A 79 24.35 -15.57 11.34
C PRO A 79 24.51 -15.77 9.83
N ASP A 80 24.74 -16.99 9.37
CA ASP A 80 24.95 -17.33 7.95
C ASP A 80 23.64 -17.48 7.14
N LEU A 81 22.47 -17.32 7.78
CA LEU A 81 21.18 -17.35 7.11
C LEU A 81 20.81 -15.97 6.58
N SER A 82 20.84 -15.83 5.26
CA SER A 82 20.28 -14.66 4.57
C SER A 82 18.75 -14.69 4.61
N ARG A 83 18.13 -13.68 5.22
CA ARG A 83 16.66 -13.48 5.28
C ARG A 83 15.90 -14.72 5.80
N PRO A 84 16.11 -15.11 7.06
CA PRO A 84 15.41 -16.25 7.62
C PRO A 84 13.89 -16.02 7.62
N PRO A 85 13.09 -17.08 7.38
CA PRO A 85 11.64 -17.00 7.44
C PRO A 85 11.21 -16.65 8.86
N LEU A 86 10.21 -15.78 8.97
CA LEU A 86 9.72 -15.27 10.23
C LEU A 86 8.20 -15.40 10.30
N ALA A 87 7.76 -16.56 10.76
CA ALA A 87 6.34 -16.91 10.83
C ALA A 87 5.87 -16.84 12.28
N VAL A 88 5.23 -15.73 12.66
CA VAL A 88 4.60 -15.54 13.97
C VAL A 88 3.10 -15.36 13.76
N SER A 89 2.29 -16.14 14.47
CA SER A 89 0.83 -16.09 14.39
C SER A 89 0.19 -16.19 15.78
N PRO A 90 -1.01 -15.63 15.99
CA PRO A 90 -1.76 -15.88 17.21
C PRO A 90 -2.17 -17.35 17.29
N ASN A 91 -2.20 -17.89 18.50
CA ASN A 91 -2.71 -19.23 18.74
C ASN A 91 -4.22 -19.20 18.98
N GLN A 92 -4.92 -20.20 18.46
CA GLN A 92 -6.37 -20.35 18.65
C GLN A 92 -6.72 -21.08 19.96
N GLN A 93 -5.82 -21.91 20.47
CA GLN A 93 -6.04 -22.72 21.66
C GLN A 93 -5.09 -22.27 22.77
N ALA A 94 -5.64 -21.79 23.89
CA ALA A 94 -4.87 -21.26 25.01
C ALA A 94 -3.83 -22.23 25.60
N ARG A 95 -4.04 -23.56 25.46
CA ARG A 95 -3.07 -24.58 25.89
C ARG A 95 -1.72 -24.50 25.18
N PHE A 96 -1.66 -23.87 24.02
CA PHE A 96 -0.42 -23.65 23.27
C PHE A 96 0.13 -22.23 23.45
N GLY A 97 -0.35 -21.48 24.45
CA GLY A 97 0.02 -20.08 24.66
C GLY A 97 -0.73 -19.11 23.75
N ASP A 98 -0.31 -17.84 23.79
CA ASP A 98 -1.00 -16.72 23.14
C ASP A 98 -0.59 -16.57 21.67
N TYR A 99 0.68 -16.82 21.38
CA TYR A 99 1.28 -16.74 20.04
C TYR A 99 2.16 -17.96 19.77
N GLN A 100 2.46 -18.18 18.50
CA GLN A 100 3.34 -19.25 18.06
C GLN A 100 4.31 -18.73 17.00
N CYS A 101 5.56 -19.15 17.10
CA CYS A 101 6.58 -18.96 16.07
C CYS A 101 6.89 -20.30 15.38
N ASN A 102 6.66 -20.34 14.08
CA ASN A 102 6.77 -21.52 13.21
C ASN A 102 8.00 -21.49 12.30
N SER A 103 8.95 -20.60 12.60
CA SER A 103 10.13 -20.34 11.77
C SER A 103 11.11 -21.53 11.73
N ALA A 104 11.16 -22.36 12.78
CA ALA A 104 12.15 -23.41 12.92
C ALA A 104 12.08 -24.48 11.81
N MET A 105 10.87 -24.85 11.37
CA MET A 105 10.68 -25.82 10.29
C MET A 105 11.23 -25.32 8.95
N ALA A 106 10.91 -24.06 8.60
CA ALA A 106 11.37 -23.47 7.36
C ALA A 106 12.89 -23.23 7.37
N ILE A 107 13.46 -22.85 8.52
CA ILE A 107 14.90 -22.77 8.72
C ILE A 107 15.56 -24.14 8.53
N ALA A 108 14.99 -25.21 9.09
CA ALA A 108 15.53 -26.57 8.93
C ALA A 108 15.57 -26.99 7.46
N GLN A 109 14.54 -26.64 6.69
CA GLN A 109 14.49 -26.90 5.25
C GLN A 109 15.57 -26.11 4.49
N MET A 110 15.80 -24.85 4.85
CA MET A 110 16.89 -24.04 4.27
C MET A 110 18.27 -24.61 4.60
N MET A 111 18.50 -25.04 5.84
CA MET A 111 19.76 -25.67 6.25
C MET A 111 19.99 -26.98 5.51
N LYS A 112 18.93 -27.79 5.32
CA LYS A 112 18.99 -29.02 4.52
C LYS A 112 19.38 -28.74 3.06
N ALA A 113 18.84 -27.68 2.46
CA ALA A 113 19.21 -27.26 1.11
C ALA A 113 20.69 -26.85 0.99
N LYS A 114 21.29 -26.37 2.09
CA LYS A 114 22.74 -26.08 2.20
C LYS A 114 23.59 -27.31 2.56
N GLY A 115 23.01 -28.52 2.57
CA GLY A 115 23.70 -29.76 2.89
C GLY A 115 23.79 -30.09 4.38
N MET A 116 23.18 -29.28 5.26
CA MET A 116 23.18 -29.52 6.71
C MET A 116 21.87 -30.16 7.16
N LYS A 117 21.94 -31.40 7.67
CA LYS A 117 20.77 -32.08 8.23
C LYS A 117 20.59 -31.71 9.71
N THR A 118 19.69 -30.78 9.98
CA THR A 118 19.33 -30.33 11.34
C THR A 118 17.90 -30.65 11.70
N ASN A 119 17.65 -31.03 12.96
CA ASN A 119 16.31 -31.28 13.48
C ASN A 119 15.59 -29.94 13.73
N PRO A 120 14.35 -29.71 13.24
CA PRO A 120 13.65 -28.46 13.50
C PRO A 120 13.42 -28.19 15.00
N ARG A 121 13.35 -29.23 15.84
CA ARG A 121 13.25 -29.07 17.30
C ARG A 121 14.53 -28.49 17.90
N GLU A 122 15.70 -28.93 17.45
CA GLU A 122 17.00 -28.38 17.85
C GLU A 122 17.15 -26.92 17.41
N ILE A 123 16.66 -26.59 16.21
CA ILE A 123 16.63 -25.21 15.73
C ILE A 123 15.74 -24.35 16.62
N ALA A 124 14.54 -24.84 16.98
CA ALA A 124 13.66 -24.14 17.90
C ALA A 124 14.32 -23.89 19.27
N GLU A 125 15.02 -24.90 19.81
CA GLU A 125 15.78 -24.76 21.06
C GLU A 125 16.89 -23.73 20.96
N GLN A 126 17.63 -23.71 19.84
CA GLN A 126 18.67 -22.69 19.62
C GLN A 126 18.07 -21.28 19.52
N ILE A 127 16.94 -21.10 18.84
CA ILE A 127 16.25 -19.81 18.76
C ILE A 127 15.85 -19.35 20.17
N VAL A 128 15.23 -20.24 20.97
CA VAL A 128 14.79 -19.92 22.33
C VAL A 128 15.97 -19.54 23.23
N ARG A 129 17.11 -20.25 23.14
CA ARG A 129 18.34 -19.93 23.91
C ARG A 129 18.92 -18.56 23.56
N HIS A 130 18.74 -18.09 22.33
CA HIS A 130 19.23 -16.78 21.87
C HIS A 130 18.16 -15.68 21.94
N LEU A 131 17.02 -15.93 22.61
CA LEU A 131 16.01 -14.88 22.80
C LEU A 131 16.59 -13.74 23.65
N PRO A 132 16.56 -12.49 23.15
CA PRO A 132 16.99 -11.36 23.95
C PRO A 132 16.00 -11.11 25.10
N HIS A 133 16.50 -10.56 26.20
CA HIS A 133 15.63 -10.07 27.27
C HIS A 133 14.64 -9.05 26.72
N ASN A 134 13.35 -9.24 27.00
CA ASN A 134 12.29 -8.39 26.46
C ASN A 134 11.13 -8.25 27.46
N GLN A 135 10.27 -7.26 27.23
CA GLN A 135 9.11 -6.98 28.09
C GLN A 135 7.85 -7.77 27.71
N LEU A 136 7.85 -8.49 26.58
CA LEU A 136 6.67 -9.12 25.99
C LEU A 136 6.47 -10.55 26.49
N ILE A 137 7.53 -11.35 26.50
CA ILE A 137 7.48 -12.81 26.64
C ILE A 137 7.72 -13.21 28.10
N HIS A 138 6.75 -13.90 28.71
CA HIS A 138 6.90 -14.51 30.03
C HIS A 138 7.66 -15.83 29.94
N ASN A 139 7.21 -16.72 29.06
CA ASN A 139 7.82 -18.03 28.83
C ASN A 139 7.63 -18.45 27.36
N THR A 140 8.46 -19.40 26.92
CA THR A 140 8.31 -20.10 25.65
C THR A 140 8.36 -21.60 25.85
N GLU A 141 7.52 -22.35 25.13
CA GLU A 141 7.50 -23.81 25.16
C GLU A 141 7.64 -24.38 23.76
N ILE A 142 8.38 -25.48 23.62
CA ILE A 142 8.59 -26.12 22.32
C ILE A 142 7.73 -27.38 22.23
N SER A 143 6.75 -27.36 21.33
CA SER A 143 5.86 -28.49 21.07
C SER A 143 6.05 -29.06 19.66
N GLY A 144 5.64 -30.33 19.50
CA GLY A 144 5.68 -31.03 18.22
C GLY A 144 7.07 -31.03 17.55
N PRO A 145 7.13 -30.85 16.22
CA PRO A 145 8.38 -30.93 15.46
C PRO A 145 9.30 -29.73 15.65
N GLY A 146 8.83 -28.62 16.23
CA GLY A 146 9.62 -27.38 16.40
C GLY A 146 8.77 -26.12 16.50
N PHE A 147 7.54 -26.23 17.00
CA PHE A 147 6.67 -25.07 17.22
C PHE A 147 7.08 -24.37 18.50
N ILE A 148 7.36 -23.07 18.44
CA ILE A 148 7.72 -22.26 19.61
C ILE A 148 6.46 -21.53 20.06
N ASN A 149 5.83 -22.04 21.11
CA ASN A 149 4.68 -21.43 21.78
C ASN A 149 5.13 -20.31 22.70
N VAL A 150 4.41 -19.19 22.71
CA VAL A 150 4.78 -17.95 23.41
C VAL A 150 3.67 -17.56 24.37
N PHE A 151 4.03 -17.36 25.63
CA PHE A 151 3.14 -16.86 26.68
C PHE A 151 3.54 -15.42 27.01
N LEU A 152 2.60 -14.48 26.95
CA LEU A 152 2.85 -13.08 27.21
C LEU A 152 2.98 -12.78 28.71
N LYS A 153 3.78 -11.76 29.05
CA LYS A 153 3.85 -11.23 30.42
C LYS A 153 2.51 -10.59 30.78
N LYS A 154 1.92 -11.02 31.90
CA LYS A 154 0.71 -10.38 32.46
C LYS A 154 0.90 -8.89 32.66
N SER A 155 2.07 -8.46 33.15
CA SER A 155 2.40 -7.04 33.35
C SER A 155 2.40 -6.24 32.05
N PHE A 156 2.82 -6.83 30.92
CA PHE A 156 2.73 -6.18 29.61
C PHE A 156 1.26 -6.00 29.19
N VAL A 157 0.45 -7.05 29.28
CA VAL A 157 -0.97 -7.00 28.90
C VAL A 157 -1.73 -5.99 29.77
N THR A 158 -1.51 -5.98 31.09
CA THR A 158 -2.12 -5.00 31.99
C THR A 158 -1.76 -3.57 31.63
N ARG A 159 -0.48 -3.29 31.32
CA ARG A 159 -0.05 -1.95 30.87
C ARG A 159 -0.70 -1.56 29.55
N ALA A 160 -0.76 -2.48 28.58
CA ALA A 160 -1.36 -2.22 27.27
C ALA A 160 -2.86 -1.90 27.40
N VAL A 161 -3.61 -2.67 28.19
CA VAL A 161 -5.04 -2.42 28.44
C VAL A 161 -5.25 -1.11 29.21
N SER A 162 -4.40 -0.81 30.20
CA SER A 162 -4.48 0.45 30.95
C SER A 162 -4.25 1.66 30.03
N SER A 163 -3.24 1.58 29.15
CA SER A 163 -2.98 2.62 28.15
C SER A 163 -4.17 2.79 27.19
N LEU A 164 -4.76 1.70 26.72
CA LEU A 164 -5.96 1.72 25.88
C LEU A 164 -7.13 2.46 26.54
N LEU A 165 -7.37 2.22 27.83
CA LEU A 165 -8.46 2.84 28.57
C LEU A 165 -8.22 4.34 28.86
N MET A 166 -6.96 4.72 29.11
CA MET A 166 -6.61 6.10 29.43
C MET A 166 -6.46 6.98 28.18
N ASN A 167 -5.86 6.46 27.12
CA ASN A 167 -5.50 7.23 25.91
C ASN A 167 -6.47 7.02 24.74
N GLY A 168 -7.37 6.03 24.86
CA GLY A 168 -8.28 5.59 23.79
C GLY A 168 -7.64 4.60 22.82
N VAL A 169 -8.44 4.11 21.87
CA VAL A 169 -7.98 3.20 20.81
C VAL A 169 -7.22 4.00 19.75
N ARG A 170 -5.89 3.95 19.79
CA ARG A 170 -5.01 4.63 18.83
C ARG A 170 -4.11 3.62 18.13
N PRO A 171 -4.06 3.60 16.80
CA PRO A 171 -3.21 2.65 16.09
C PRO A 171 -1.73 2.99 16.27
N PRO A 172 -0.82 2.04 15.94
CA PRO A 172 0.61 2.29 15.98
C PRO A 172 0.98 3.50 15.10
N THR A 173 1.85 4.37 15.61
CA THR A 173 2.32 5.56 14.89
C THR A 173 3.03 5.17 13.59
N LEU A 174 2.60 5.73 12.46
CA LEU A 174 3.29 5.58 11.18
C LEU A 174 4.62 6.36 11.20
N ARG A 175 5.71 5.71 10.79
CA ARG A 175 7.02 6.37 10.64
C ARG A 175 7.01 7.47 9.56
N ARG A 176 6.13 7.34 8.55
CA ARG A 176 5.97 8.29 7.46
C ARG A 176 4.54 8.26 6.96
N ARG A 177 3.87 9.42 6.97
CA ARG A 177 2.56 9.60 6.32
C ARG A 177 2.73 9.41 4.82
N LYS A 178 1.87 8.58 4.22
CA LYS A 178 1.77 8.42 2.77
C LYS A 178 0.39 8.88 2.32
N LYS A 179 0.31 9.34 1.07
CA LYS A 179 -0.96 9.58 0.40
C LYS A 179 -1.52 8.26 -0.12
N VAL A 180 -2.77 7.96 0.19
CA VAL A 180 -3.51 6.79 -0.28
C VAL A 180 -4.71 7.30 -1.07
N VAL A 181 -4.84 6.83 -2.31
CA VAL A 181 -5.95 7.18 -3.19
C VAL A 181 -6.84 5.95 -3.30
N VAL A 182 -8.13 6.10 -2.99
CA VAL A 182 -9.11 5.00 -3.06
C VAL A 182 -10.19 5.41 -4.05
N ASP A 183 -10.31 4.68 -5.16
CA ASP A 183 -11.36 4.84 -6.17
C ASP A 183 -12.48 3.84 -5.89
N PHE A 184 -13.69 4.34 -5.66
CA PHE A 184 -14.84 3.52 -5.31
C PHE A 184 -16.18 4.21 -5.62
N SER A 185 -17.26 3.44 -5.48
CA SER A 185 -18.63 3.81 -5.92
C SER A 185 -18.79 3.86 -7.44
N SER A 186 -18.20 4.88 -8.08
CA SER A 186 -18.05 5.07 -9.52
C SER A 186 -19.30 4.70 -10.35
N PRO A 187 -20.50 5.25 -10.03
CA PRO A 187 -21.71 5.00 -10.80
C PRO A 187 -21.66 5.66 -12.18
N ASN A 188 -22.46 5.17 -13.11
CA ASN A 188 -22.62 5.76 -14.43
C ASN A 188 -23.79 6.77 -14.43
N ILE A 189 -23.54 7.98 -14.94
CA ILE A 189 -24.60 8.99 -15.08
C ILE A 189 -25.68 8.48 -16.04
N ALA A 190 -26.94 8.79 -15.73
CA ALA A 190 -28.13 8.38 -16.49
C ALA A 190 -28.41 6.86 -16.51
N LYS A 191 -27.74 6.08 -15.64
CA LYS A 191 -28.07 4.68 -15.36
C LYS A 191 -28.36 4.52 -13.88
N GLU A 192 -29.26 3.59 -13.55
CA GLU A 192 -29.55 3.28 -12.15
C GLU A 192 -28.33 2.71 -11.43
N MET A 193 -28.11 3.18 -10.21
CA MET A 193 -27.13 2.60 -9.32
C MET A 193 -27.60 1.22 -8.84
N HIS A 194 -26.97 0.15 -9.33
CA HIS A 194 -27.24 -1.21 -8.86
C HIS A 194 -26.40 -1.63 -7.63
N VAL A 195 -26.74 -2.77 -7.03
CA VAL A 195 -26.07 -3.35 -5.84
C VAL A 195 -24.55 -3.51 -5.97
N GLY A 196 -24.05 -3.70 -7.19
CA GLY A 196 -22.60 -3.70 -7.47
C GLY A 196 -21.90 -2.40 -7.09
N HIS A 197 -22.48 -1.23 -7.41
CA HIS A 197 -21.93 0.06 -7.01
C HIS A 197 -22.04 0.24 -5.50
N LEU A 198 -23.14 -0.22 -4.87
CA LEU A 198 -23.32 -0.14 -3.42
C LEU A 198 -22.24 -0.94 -2.66
N ARG A 199 -21.93 -2.15 -3.14
CA ARG A 199 -20.83 -2.96 -2.59
C ARG A 199 -19.49 -2.20 -2.67
N SER A 200 -19.21 -1.59 -3.82
CA SER A 200 -18.00 -0.76 -4.00
C SER A 200 -18.00 0.42 -3.03
N THR A 201 -19.12 1.13 -2.88
CA THR A 201 -19.30 2.24 -1.94
C THR A 201 -18.93 1.85 -0.51
N ILE A 202 -19.50 0.76 0.00
CA ILE A 202 -19.30 0.30 1.38
C ILE A 202 -17.85 -0.14 1.62
N ILE A 203 -17.29 -0.94 0.72
CA ILE A 203 -15.91 -1.44 0.87
C ILE A 203 -14.92 -0.29 0.79
N GLY A 204 -15.07 0.60 -0.19
CA GLY A 204 -14.16 1.72 -0.39
C GLY A 204 -14.18 2.71 0.78
N GLU A 205 -15.35 3.06 1.30
CA GLU A 205 -15.45 3.96 2.46
C GLU A 205 -14.86 3.31 3.73
N SER A 206 -15.09 1.99 3.93
CA SER A 206 -14.48 1.25 5.03
C SER A 206 -12.94 1.27 4.97
N LEU A 207 -12.38 1.10 3.77
CA LEU A 207 -10.94 1.22 3.55
C LEU A 207 -10.42 2.64 3.80
N CYS A 208 -11.14 3.66 3.35
CA CYS A 208 -10.76 5.06 3.59
C CYS A 208 -10.68 5.35 5.10
N ARG A 209 -11.71 4.98 5.86
CA ARG A 209 -11.75 5.15 7.32
C ARG A 209 -10.63 4.36 8.01
N LEU A 210 -10.31 3.16 7.53
CA LEU A 210 -9.19 2.39 8.06
C LEU A 210 -7.84 3.10 7.85
N PHE A 211 -7.60 3.61 6.64
CA PHE A 211 -6.35 4.33 6.34
C PHE A 211 -6.25 5.66 7.09
N GLU A 212 -7.35 6.39 7.25
CA GLU A 212 -7.41 7.60 8.07
C GLU A 212 -7.16 7.30 9.54
N PHE A 213 -7.78 6.25 10.08
CA PHE A 213 -7.55 5.78 11.44
C PHE A 213 -6.06 5.52 11.65
N LEU A 214 -5.40 4.84 10.70
CA LEU A 214 -3.95 4.59 10.70
C LEU A 214 -3.10 5.87 10.51
N GLY A 215 -3.68 7.01 10.16
CA GLY A 215 -2.99 8.30 10.01
C GLY A 215 -2.43 8.59 8.60
N TYR A 216 -2.92 7.90 7.57
CA TYR A 216 -2.61 8.21 6.18
C TYR A 216 -3.35 9.46 5.68
N ASP A 217 -2.81 10.11 4.65
CA ASP A 217 -3.51 11.17 3.91
C ASP A 217 -4.38 10.51 2.82
N VAL A 218 -5.68 10.44 3.04
CA VAL A 218 -6.60 9.66 2.18
C VAL A 218 -7.34 10.58 1.22
N VAL A 219 -7.24 10.26 -0.07
CA VAL A 219 -8.03 10.89 -1.13
C VAL A 219 -9.10 9.91 -1.56
N ARG A 220 -10.36 10.25 -1.27
CA ARG A 220 -11.54 9.54 -1.76
C ARG A 220 -11.81 10.00 -3.20
N LEU A 221 -11.76 9.07 -4.15
CA LEU A 221 -12.09 9.32 -5.55
C LEU A 221 -13.41 8.65 -5.90
N ASN A 222 -14.28 9.43 -6.53
CA ASN A 222 -15.47 8.91 -7.18
C ASN A 222 -15.31 9.07 -8.69
N HIS A 223 -14.94 7.98 -9.38
CA HIS A 223 -14.70 7.98 -10.82
C HIS A 223 -16.00 7.77 -11.59
N VAL A 224 -16.82 8.81 -11.61
CA VAL A 224 -18.17 8.74 -12.18
C VAL A 224 -18.11 8.58 -13.71
N GLY A 225 -18.91 7.67 -14.24
CA GLY A 225 -19.07 7.45 -15.67
C GLY A 225 -19.91 8.53 -16.34
N ASP A 226 -19.32 9.70 -16.52
CA ASP A 226 -19.99 10.89 -17.06
C ASP A 226 -19.51 11.28 -18.47
N TRP A 227 -18.73 10.41 -19.11
CA TRP A 227 -18.23 10.62 -20.46
C TRP A 227 -18.37 9.34 -21.29
N GLY A 228 -19.47 9.22 -22.03
CA GLY A 228 -19.75 8.06 -22.86
C GLY A 228 -20.72 8.38 -24.00
N THR A 229 -20.85 7.44 -24.94
CA THR A 229 -21.68 7.62 -26.14
C THR A 229 -23.15 7.82 -25.82
N GLN A 230 -23.61 7.37 -24.64
CA GLN A 230 -24.96 7.62 -24.14
C GLN A 230 -25.32 9.10 -24.05
N PHE A 231 -24.35 9.99 -23.82
CA PHE A 231 -24.63 11.42 -23.75
C PHE A 231 -25.05 12.00 -25.11
N GLY A 232 -24.63 11.39 -26.22
CA GLY A 232 -25.05 11.81 -27.55
C GLY A 232 -26.56 11.72 -27.74
N MET A 233 -27.14 10.55 -27.41
CA MET A 233 -28.59 10.35 -27.51
C MET A 233 -29.35 11.17 -26.47
N LEU A 234 -28.82 11.35 -25.26
CA LEU A 234 -29.46 12.18 -24.24
C LEU A 234 -29.50 13.66 -24.65
N ILE A 235 -28.42 14.20 -25.21
CA ILE A 235 -28.37 15.59 -25.68
C ILE A 235 -29.27 15.79 -26.90
N ALA A 236 -29.24 14.87 -27.88
CA ALA A 236 -30.13 14.94 -29.04
C ALA A 236 -31.61 14.89 -28.61
N HIS A 237 -31.94 14.05 -27.63
CA HIS A 237 -33.28 13.97 -27.09
C HIS A 237 -33.68 15.23 -26.32
N LEU A 238 -32.76 15.82 -25.55
CA LEU A 238 -32.96 17.07 -24.83
C LEU A 238 -33.28 18.22 -25.77
N GLN A 239 -32.57 18.32 -26.90
CA GLN A 239 -32.80 19.36 -27.90
C GLN A 239 -34.19 19.27 -28.54
N ASP A 240 -34.70 18.05 -28.74
CA ASP A 240 -36.02 17.84 -29.33
C ASP A 240 -37.15 18.12 -28.32
N GLN A 241 -36.99 17.69 -27.07
CA GLN A 241 -38.01 17.83 -26.03
C GLN A 241 -38.05 19.23 -25.39
N PHE A 242 -36.87 19.86 -25.27
CA PHE A 242 -36.72 21.17 -24.64
C PHE A 242 -35.81 22.06 -25.51
N PRO A 243 -36.32 22.62 -26.63
CA PRO A 243 -35.51 23.44 -27.53
C PRO A 243 -34.90 24.69 -26.86
N ASP A 244 -35.53 25.16 -25.78
CA ASP A 244 -35.17 26.31 -24.96
C ASP A 244 -34.32 25.96 -23.72
N TYR A 245 -33.74 24.76 -23.64
CA TYR A 245 -32.92 24.30 -22.50
C TYR A 245 -31.74 25.21 -22.14
N LEU A 246 -31.31 26.07 -23.07
CA LEU A 246 -30.26 27.06 -22.84
C LEU A 246 -30.74 28.24 -21.97
N SER A 247 -32.01 28.61 -22.10
CA SER A 247 -32.65 29.70 -21.35
C SER A 247 -33.44 29.23 -20.15
N VAL A 248 -34.11 28.07 -20.25
CA VAL A 248 -34.98 27.52 -19.21
C VAL A 248 -34.45 26.18 -18.75
N SER A 249 -34.37 25.98 -17.43
CA SER A 249 -33.95 24.69 -16.88
C SER A 249 -35.01 23.62 -17.22
N PRO A 250 -34.64 22.52 -17.89
CA PRO A 250 -35.60 21.50 -18.29
C PRO A 250 -36.14 20.74 -17.05
N PRO A 251 -37.46 20.49 -16.95
CA PRO A 251 -38.07 19.79 -15.83
C PRO A 251 -37.91 18.26 -15.95
N ILE A 252 -36.66 17.77 -15.98
CA ILE A 252 -36.38 16.33 -16.02
C ILE A 252 -36.48 15.79 -14.59
N ALA A 253 -37.61 15.14 -14.28
CA ALA A 253 -37.83 14.52 -12.97
C ALA A 253 -37.19 13.12 -12.86
N ASP A 254 -37.33 12.30 -13.89
CA ASP A 254 -36.79 10.94 -13.96
C ASP A 254 -35.81 10.80 -15.14
N LEU A 255 -34.53 10.78 -14.81
CA LEU A 255 -33.46 10.62 -15.80
C LEU A 255 -33.45 9.21 -16.43
N GLN A 256 -33.97 8.19 -15.75
CA GLN A 256 -34.03 6.84 -16.28
C GLN A 256 -35.11 6.71 -17.35
N ALA A 257 -36.29 7.27 -17.13
CA ALA A 257 -37.33 7.36 -18.15
C ALA A 257 -36.82 8.10 -19.39
N PHE A 258 -36.17 9.25 -19.16
CA PHE A 258 -35.56 10.05 -20.23
C PHE A 258 -34.48 9.26 -21.01
N TYR A 259 -33.65 8.48 -20.30
CA TYR A 259 -32.68 7.58 -20.94
C TYR A 259 -33.38 6.51 -21.78
N LYS A 260 -34.40 5.83 -21.25
CA LYS A 260 -35.13 4.76 -21.97
C LYS A 260 -35.80 5.30 -23.24
N GLU A 261 -36.38 6.49 -23.17
CA GLU A 261 -36.98 7.16 -24.34
C GLU A 261 -35.92 7.49 -25.40
N SER A 262 -34.81 8.12 -24.99
CA SER A 262 -33.70 8.42 -25.91
C SER A 262 -33.09 7.16 -26.54
N LYS A 263 -33.03 6.05 -25.79
CA LYS A 263 -32.50 4.77 -26.26
C LYS A 263 -33.44 4.12 -27.27
N LYS A 264 -34.75 4.15 -27.03
CA LYS A 264 -35.75 3.67 -27.99
C LYS A 264 -35.63 4.41 -29.32
N ARG A 265 -35.54 5.76 -29.27
CA ARG A 265 -35.33 6.59 -30.47
C ARG A 265 -34.00 6.28 -31.16
N PHE A 266 -32.94 6.03 -30.40
CA PHE A 266 -31.64 5.64 -30.95
C PHE A 266 -31.67 4.32 -31.72
N ASP A 267 -32.50 3.37 -31.29
CA ASP A 267 -32.60 2.05 -31.91
C ASP A 267 -33.60 2.03 -33.09
N GLU A 268 -34.62 2.89 -33.08
CA GLU A 268 -35.70 2.91 -34.09
C GLU A 268 -35.55 3.99 -35.17
N ASP A 269 -34.88 5.12 -34.90
CA ASP A 269 -34.74 6.28 -35.79
C ASP A 269 -33.28 6.48 -36.23
N GLU A 270 -32.99 6.14 -37.49
CA GLU A 270 -31.65 6.25 -38.08
C GLU A 270 -31.15 7.69 -38.20
N ASP A 271 -32.03 8.68 -38.35
CA ASP A 271 -31.63 10.09 -38.40
C ASP A 271 -31.34 10.64 -37.00
N PHE A 272 -32.13 10.23 -36.00
CA PHE A 272 -31.81 10.50 -34.59
C PHE A 272 -30.46 9.88 -34.19
N LYS A 273 -30.17 8.66 -34.63
CA LYS A 273 -28.90 7.97 -34.37
C LYS A 273 -27.70 8.72 -34.95
N LYS A 274 -27.79 9.22 -36.20
CA LYS A 274 -26.75 10.09 -36.79
C LYS A 274 -26.56 11.37 -35.98
N ARG A 275 -27.65 12.02 -35.56
CA ARG A 275 -27.59 13.23 -34.70
C ARG A 275 -26.95 12.92 -33.35
N ALA A 276 -27.29 11.80 -32.72
CA ALA A 276 -26.71 11.37 -31.46
C ALA A 276 -25.19 11.20 -31.56
N TYR A 277 -24.68 10.55 -32.61
CA TYR A 277 -23.23 10.46 -32.85
C TYR A 277 -22.59 11.83 -33.07
N SER A 278 -23.22 12.71 -33.85
CA SER A 278 -22.75 14.09 -34.02
C SER A 278 -22.68 14.83 -32.68
N CYS A 279 -23.69 14.70 -31.82
CA CYS A 279 -23.71 15.30 -30.49
C CYS A 279 -22.54 14.84 -29.61
N VAL A 280 -22.13 13.56 -29.68
CA VAL A 280 -20.95 13.06 -28.96
C VAL A 280 -19.68 13.78 -29.43
N VAL A 281 -19.48 13.89 -30.74
CA VAL A 281 -18.30 14.56 -31.30
C VAL A 281 -18.26 16.03 -30.89
N ARG A 282 -19.39 16.73 -30.98
CA ARG A 282 -19.51 18.15 -30.59
C ARG A 282 -19.27 18.37 -29.09
N LEU A 283 -19.72 17.43 -28.25
CA LEU A 283 -19.42 17.41 -26.82
C LEU A 283 -17.91 17.21 -26.57
N GLN A 284 -17.27 16.28 -27.29
CA GLN A 284 -15.83 16.02 -27.22
C GLN A 284 -14.98 17.21 -27.68
N SER A 285 -15.46 17.95 -28.67
CA SER A 285 -14.88 19.21 -29.12
C SER A 285 -15.11 20.38 -28.15
N LYS A 286 -15.78 20.14 -27.00
CA LYS A 286 -16.07 21.13 -25.96
C LYS A 286 -16.90 22.31 -26.45
N GLU A 287 -17.83 22.09 -27.37
CA GLU A 287 -18.73 23.16 -27.82
C GLU A 287 -19.62 23.67 -26.67
N PRO A 288 -19.75 25.00 -26.45
CA PRO A 288 -20.40 25.56 -25.27
C PRO A 288 -21.83 25.07 -25.03
N ASN A 289 -22.64 24.98 -26.08
CA ASN A 289 -24.05 24.56 -25.97
C ASN A 289 -24.16 23.08 -25.57
N PHE A 290 -23.26 22.23 -26.05
CA PHE A 290 -23.25 20.79 -25.76
C PHE A 290 -22.72 20.52 -24.36
N ILE A 291 -21.69 21.26 -23.93
CA ILE A 291 -21.21 21.24 -22.54
C ILE A 291 -22.33 21.71 -21.60
N ARG A 292 -23.11 22.73 -21.96
CA ARG A 292 -24.26 23.18 -21.16
C ARG A 292 -25.33 22.10 -21.04
N ALA A 293 -25.70 21.46 -22.15
CA ALA A 293 -26.65 20.34 -22.16
C ALA A 293 -26.18 19.18 -21.26
N TRP A 294 -24.91 18.77 -21.43
CA TRP A 294 -24.27 17.75 -20.60
C TRP A 294 -24.28 18.10 -19.11
N THR A 295 -23.94 19.35 -18.77
CA THR A 295 -23.92 19.82 -17.38
C THR A 295 -25.29 19.69 -16.74
N LEU A 296 -26.35 20.10 -17.45
CA LEU A 296 -27.73 19.99 -16.96
C LEU A 296 -28.14 18.53 -16.71
N ILE A 297 -27.81 17.63 -17.64
CA ILE A 297 -28.08 16.18 -17.50
C ILE A 297 -27.36 15.61 -16.28
N CYS A 298 -26.08 15.94 -16.11
CA CYS A 298 -25.29 15.51 -14.95
C CYS A 298 -25.83 16.09 -13.64
N ASP A 299 -26.31 17.34 -13.63
CA ASP A 299 -26.89 17.97 -12.44
C ASP A 299 -28.19 17.30 -12.00
N VAL A 300 -29.05 16.92 -12.95
CA VAL A 300 -30.28 16.16 -12.68
C VAL A 300 -29.94 14.80 -12.06
N SER A 301 -28.98 14.07 -12.66
CA SER A 301 -28.51 12.79 -12.11
C SER A 301 -28.00 12.94 -10.69
N ARG A 302 -27.17 13.97 -10.45
CA ARG A 302 -26.61 14.25 -9.12
C ARG A 302 -27.70 14.57 -8.08
N LYS A 303 -28.75 15.31 -8.45
CA LYS A 303 -29.86 15.62 -7.54
C LYS A 303 -30.72 14.39 -7.23
N GLY A 304 -30.93 13.52 -8.21
CA GLY A 304 -31.67 12.26 -8.05
C GLY A 304 -31.03 11.31 -7.03
N ASP A 305 -29.70 11.32 -6.92
CA ASP A 305 -28.97 10.55 -5.91
C ASP A 305 -29.17 11.09 -4.48
N GLY A 306 -29.85 12.23 -4.30
CA GLY A 306 -30.06 12.95 -3.03
C GLY A 306 -30.37 12.07 -1.81
N PRO A 307 -31.35 11.14 -1.87
CA PRO A 307 -31.66 10.24 -0.76
C PRO A 307 -30.50 9.31 -0.39
N LEU A 308 -29.75 8.80 -1.38
CA LEU A 308 -28.54 8.01 -1.15
C LEU A 308 -27.40 8.86 -0.57
N ARG A 309 -27.40 10.19 -0.80
CA ARG A 309 -26.41 11.11 -0.20
C ARG A 309 -26.65 11.38 1.28
N ALA A 310 -27.91 11.25 1.72
CA ALA A 310 -28.28 11.46 3.12
C ALA A 310 -27.87 10.27 4.01
N GLU A 311 -27.56 9.11 3.43
CA GLU A 311 -27.05 7.96 4.15
C GLU A 311 -25.61 8.22 4.66
N PRO A 312 -25.32 8.00 5.96
CA PRO A 312 -24.00 8.26 6.57
C PRO A 312 -22.84 7.51 5.91
N VAL A 313 -23.15 6.41 5.20
CA VAL A 313 -22.18 5.59 4.47
C VAL A 313 -21.68 6.30 3.20
N CYS A 314 -22.51 7.14 2.59
CA CYS A 314 -22.22 7.82 1.31
C CYS A 314 -21.83 9.29 1.49
N ALA A 315 -22.15 9.89 2.63
CA ALA A 315 -21.97 11.32 2.88
C ALA A 315 -20.51 11.79 2.72
N ASN A 316 -19.52 11.04 3.22
CA ASN A 316 -18.12 11.44 3.18
C ASN A 316 -17.53 11.43 1.76
N LEU A 317 -17.85 10.40 0.96
CA LEU A 317 -17.41 10.34 -0.44
C LEU A 317 -17.96 11.51 -1.27
N LEU A 318 -19.19 11.94 -0.98
CA LEU A 318 -19.88 12.93 -1.80
C LEU A 318 -19.67 14.37 -1.33
N ASN A 319 -19.37 14.58 -0.03
CA ASN A 319 -19.11 15.90 0.54
C ASN A 319 -17.61 16.25 0.58
N GLU A 320 -16.74 15.27 0.81
CA GLU A 320 -15.28 15.49 0.97
C GLU A 320 -14.44 14.77 -0.09
N GLY A 321 -15.04 13.86 -0.86
CA GLY A 321 -14.35 13.18 -1.95
C GLY A 321 -14.13 14.09 -3.15
N VAL A 322 -13.03 13.82 -3.85
CA VAL A 322 -12.77 14.47 -5.14
C VAL A 322 -13.61 13.72 -6.17
N LEU A 323 -14.62 14.41 -6.70
CA LEU A 323 -15.33 13.95 -7.89
C LEU A 323 -14.35 14.05 -9.05
N VAL A 324 -13.92 12.91 -9.58
CA VAL A 324 -13.08 12.90 -10.76
C VAL A 324 -13.88 12.30 -11.90
N THR A 325 -14.15 13.15 -12.87
CA THR A 325 -14.92 12.81 -14.04
C THR A 325 -14.01 12.27 -15.12
N PHE A 326 -14.52 11.41 -16.01
CA PHE A 326 -13.73 11.00 -17.17
C PHE A 326 -13.38 12.22 -18.05
N ALA A 327 -14.24 13.25 -18.03
CA ALA A 327 -13.98 14.57 -18.61
C ALA A 327 -12.70 15.24 -18.08
N THR A 328 -12.34 15.00 -16.82
CA THR A 328 -11.12 15.55 -16.19
C THR A 328 -9.84 15.03 -16.85
N TYR A 329 -9.87 13.79 -17.38
CA TYR A 329 -8.68 13.15 -17.95
C TYR A 329 -8.48 13.44 -19.45
N LEU A 330 -9.45 14.02 -20.16
CA LEU A 330 -9.40 14.17 -21.62
C LEU A 330 -8.15 14.88 -22.14
N GLN A 331 -7.71 15.94 -21.47
CA GLN A 331 -6.49 16.67 -21.84
C GLN A 331 -5.21 15.88 -21.53
N SER A 332 -5.28 14.95 -20.58
CA SER A 332 -4.16 14.11 -20.15
C SER A 332 -4.08 12.82 -20.96
N LEU A 333 -5.18 12.32 -21.51
CA LEU A 333 -5.21 11.09 -22.32
C LEU A 333 -4.28 11.20 -23.55
N VAL A 334 -4.27 12.35 -24.23
CA VAL A 334 -3.34 12.63 -25.33
C VAL A 334 -1.88 12.52 -24.87
N LYS A 335 -1.58 13.00 -23.66
CA LYS A 335 -0.23 12.94 -23.06
C LYS A 335 0.16 11.53 -22.59
N VAL A 336 -0.81 10.62 -22.44
CA VAL A 336 -0.56 9.20 -22.10
C VAL A 336 -0.37 8.37 -23.36
N PHE A 337 -1.12 8.67 -24.42
CA PHE A 337 -1.07 7.93 -25.67
C PHE A 337 0.27 8.07 -26.39
N VAL A 338 0.81 9.30 -26.44
CA VAL A 338 2.10 9.60 -27.11
C VAL A 338 3.26 8.74 -26.54
N PRO A 339 3.47 8.64 -25.22
CA PRO A 339 4.44 7.71 -24.66
C PRO A 339 4.17 6.24 -24.99
N LEU A 340 2.92 5.78 -24.94
CA LEU A 340 2.57 4.38 -25.20
C LEU A 340 2.89 3.96 -26.64
N GLU A 341 2.66 4.85 -27.61
CA GLU A 341 3.11 4.67 -29.00
C GLU A 341 4.63 4.71 -29.11
N LEU A 342 5.30 5.66 -28.44
CA LEU A 342 6.76 5.79 -28.48
C LEU A 342 7.48 4.56 -27.90
N PHE A 343 6.89 3.89 -26.91
CA PHE A 343 7.41 2.66 -26.32
C PHE A 343 6.95 1.38 -27.06
N ASP A 344 6.26 1.52 -28.20
CA ASP A 344 5.77 0.42 -29.03
C ASP A 344 4.87 -0.58 -28.25
N LEU A 345 4.17 -0.07 -27.23
CA LEU A 345 3.25 -0.85 -26.39
C LEU A 345 1.83 -0.93 -27.00
N LEU A 346 1.65 -0.38 -28.20
CA LEU A 346 0.38 -0.32 -28.94
C LEU A 346 0.50 -0.91 -30.36
N PRO A 347 0.87 -2.20 -30.51
CA PRO A 347 1.17 -2.80 -31.82
C PRO A 347 -0.02 -2.85 -32.80
N HIS A 348 -1.25 -2.59 -32.34
CA HIS A 348 -2.48 -2.59 -33.15
C HIS A 348 -3.19 -1.24 -33.24
N PHE A 349 -2.67 -0.21 -32.57
CA PHE A 349 -3.19 1.16 -32.63
C PHE A 349 -2.18 2.02 -33.39
N ARG A 350 -1.93 1.72 -34.66
CA ARG A 350 -1.36 2.73 -35.56
C ARG A 350 -2.51 3.60 -36.02
N LEU A 351 -2.46 4.90 -35.67
CA LEU A 351 -3.35 5.91 -36.24
C LEU A 351 -3.38 5.72 -37.77
N GLN A 352 -4.52 5.27 -38.31
CA GLN A 352 -4.81 5.46 -39.73
C GLN A 352 -4.99 6.96 -39.91
N THR A 353 -3.94 7.61 -40.39
CA THR A 353 -3.89 9.03 -40.76
C THR A 353 -4.98 9.43 -41.72
#